data_AF-A0A6C0K6R8-F1
#
_entry.id   AF-A0A6C0K6R8-F1
#
_cell.length_a   1.000
_cell.length_b   1.000
_cell.length_c   1.000
_cell.angle_alpha   90.00
_cell.angle_beta   90.00
_cell.angle_gamma   90.00
#
_symmetry.space_group_name_H-M   'P 1'
#
loop_
_entity.id
_entity.type
_entity.pdbx_description
1 polymer ?
#
loop_
_entity_poly.entity_id
_entity_poly.type
_entity_poly.pdbx_seq_one_letter_code
_entity_poly.pdbx_strand_id
1 'polypeptide(L)' 'MSAGNSEFTANFFDESSRGWMENKKRVGQGYVYICTGVYKNGNKCNNAVVTREEFCKVHLKRELKGKKEAHNK' A
#
# COMPACT_ATOMS: atom_id res chain seq x y z
N MET A 1 -36.04 -21.32 -12.24
CA MET A 1 -34.91 -21.68 -11.35
C MET A 1 -33.69 -20.92 -11.81
N SER A 2 -33.11 -20.10 -10.94
CA SER A 2 -31.76 -19.57 -11.11
C SER A 2 -31.24 -19.27 -9.72
N ALA A 3 -30.61 -20.27 -9.10
CA ALA A 3 -29.79 -20.09 -7.91
C ALA A 3 -28.52 -19.35 -8.34
N GLY A 4 -28.66 -18.07 -8.68
CA GLY A 4 -27.54 -17.19 -8.97
C GLY A 4 -26.90 -16.79 -7.66
N ASN A 5 -25.62 -17.08 -7.49
CA ASN A 5 -24.86 -16.65 -6.33
C ASN A 5 -24.74 -15.10 -6.38
N SER A 6 -25.57 -14.41 -5.62
CA SER A 6 -25.62 -12.94 -5.55
C SER A 6 -24.37 -12.31 -4.91
N GLU A 7 -23.47 -13.12 -4.36
CA GLU A 7 -22.28 -12.66 -3.63
C GLU A 7 -21.09 -12.40 -4.56
N PHE A 8 -21.00 -13.08 -5.71
CA PHE A 8 -19.88 -12.97 -6.66
C PHE A 8 -20.27 -12.20 -7.93
N THR A 9 -20.55 -10.91 -7.76
CA THR A 9 -20.90 -10.01 -8.87
C THR A 9 -19.65 -9.44 -9.55
N ALA A 10 -19.80 -8.84 -10.73
CA ALA A 10 -18.71 -8.08 -11.38
C ALA A 10 -18.12 -7.02 -10.43
N ASN A 11 -18.99 -6.30 -9.71
CA ASN A 11 -18.59 -5.30 -8.72
C ASN A 11 -17.72 -5.90 -7.61
N PHE A 12 -18.03 -7.11 -7.12
CA PHE A 12 -17.22 -7.80 -6.12
C PHE A 12 -15.78 -8.04 -6.60
N PHE A 13 -15.62 -8.45 -7.85
CA PHE A 13 -14.29 -8.67 -8.44
C PHE A 13 -13.54 -7.34 -8.66
N ASP A 14 -14.23 -6.29 -9.10
CA ASP A 14 -13.63 -4.96 -9.29
C ASP A 14 -13.13 -4.37 -7.96
N GLU A 15 -13.91 -4.50 -6.89
CA GLU A 15 -13.53 -4.05 -5.56
C GLU A 15 -12.33 -4.83 -5.01
N SER A 16 -12.36 -6.15 -5.15
CA SER A 16 -11.27 -7.04 -4.75
C SER A 16 -9.98 -6.71 -5.51
N SER A 17 -10.09 -6.47 -6.82
CA SER A 17 -8.97 -6.07 -7.69
C SER A 17 -8.39 -4.74 -7.25
N ARG A 18 -9.25 -3.74 -6.98
CA ARG A 18 -8.83 -2.42 -6.48
C ARG A 18 -8.08 -2.54 -5.14
N GLY A 19 -8.58 -3.35 -4.21
CA GLY A 19 -7.91 -3.60 -2.93
C GLY A 19 -6.54 -4.28 -3.10
N TRP A 20 -6.44 -5.27 -3.99
CA TRP A 20 -5.16 -5.92 -4.30
C TRP A 20 -4.13 -4.96 -4.90
N MET A 21 -4.61 -3.98 -5.68
CA MET A 21 -3.81 -2.95 -6.34
C MET A 21 -3.44 -1.77 -5.43
N GLU A 22 -4.14 -1.54 -4.31
CA GLU A 22 -3.93 -0.33 -3.49
C GLU A 22 -2.48 -0.16 -3.02
N ASN A 23 -1.83 -1.24 -2.62
CA ASN A 23 -0.43 -1.24 -2.17
C ASN A 23 0.54 -1.79 -3.23
N LYS A 24 0.15 -1.82 -4.50
CA LYS A 24 1.00 -2.29 -5.59
C LYS A 24 1.04 -1.29 -6.75
N LYS A 25 2.15 -1.25 -7.46
CA LYS A 25 2.25 -0.56 -8.75
C LYS A 25 2.87 -1.47 -9.80
N ARG A 26 2.42 -1.31 -11.04
CA ARG A 26 2.99 -2.02 -12.18
C ARG A 26 4.37 -1.47 -12.53
N VAL A 27 5.34 -2.34 -12.70
CA VAL A 27 6.71 -2.01 -13.14
C VAL A 27 7.11 -3.02 -14.21
N GLY A 28 7.12 -2.56 -15.47
CA GLY A 28 7.33 -3.45 -16.62
C GLY A 28 6.26 -4.55 -16.68
N GLN A 29 6.69 -5.80 -16.59
CA GLN A 29 5.81 -6.98 -16.64
C GLN A 29 5.34 -7.46 -15.26
N GLY A 30 5.82 -6.85 -14.18
CA GLY A 30 5.51 -7.27 -12.81
C GLY A 30 4.82 -6.18 -11.98
N TYR A 31 4.59 -6.52 -10.71
CA TYR A 31 4.07 -5.59 -9.69
C TYR A 31 5.06 -5.51 -8.52
N VAL A 32 5.22 -4.30 -7.99
CA VAL A 32 6.01 -4.06 -6.77
C VAL A 32 5.13 -3.42 -5.71
N TYR A 33 5.41 -3.72 -4.45
CA TYR A 33 4.74 -3.07 -3.33
C TYR A 33 5.14 -1.60 -3.22
N ILE A 34 4.18 -0.73 -2.90
CA ILE A 34 4.40 0.70 -2.70
C ILE A 34 4.33 1.08 -1.23
N CYS A 35 5.06 2.13 -0.90
CA CYS A 35 5.14 2.71 0.43
C CYS A 35 3.78 3.22 0.90
N THR A 36 3.37 2.82 2.11
CA THR A 36 2.11 3.27 2.74
C THR A 36 2.20 4.68 3.33
N GLY A 37 3.40 5.24 3.42
CA GLY A 37 3.63 6.58 3.94
C GLY A 37 2.97 7.70 3.14
N VAL A 38 2.64 8.79 3.82
CA VAL A 38 2.08 10.02 3.23
C VAL A 38 3.13 11.13 3.27
N TYR A 39 3.22 11.91 2.20
CA TYR A 39 4.07 13.09 2.15
C TYR A 39 3.48 14.22 3.00
N LYS A 40 4.30 15.24 3.32
CA LYS A 40 3.83 16.40 4.11
C LYS A 40 2.72 17.21 3.44
N ASN A 41 2.58 17.09 2.12
CA ASN A 41 1.51 17.72 1.33
C ASN A 41 0.21 16.91 1.31
N GLY A 42 0.12 15.79 2.05
CA GLY A 42 -1.06 14.93 2.09
C GLY A 42 -1.14 13.89 0.97
N ASN A 43 -0.22 13.90 0.00
CA ASN A 43 -0.23 12.94 -1.09
C ASN A 43 0.35 11.59 -0.66
N LYS A 44 -0.25 10.49 -1.13
CA LYS A 44 0.26 9.12 -0.93
C LYS A 44 1.65 8.95 -1.59
N CYS A 45 2.52 8.17 -0.95
CA CYS A 45 3.82 7.83 -1.51
C CYS A 45 3.69 6.74 -2.58
N ASN A 46 4.30 6.96 -3.74
CA ASN A 46 4.32 5.98 -4.84
C ASN A 46 5.68 5.28 -4.99
N ASN A 47 6.58 5.46 -4.03
CA ASN A 47 7.88 4.80 -4.02
C ASN A 47 7.75 3.32 -3.67
N ALA A 48 8.65 2.49 -4.19
CA ALA A 48 8.71 1.09 -3.80
C ALA A 48 9.11 0.98 -2.31
N VAL A 49 8.56 -0.02 -1.64
CA VAL A 49 8.96 -0.37 -0.27
C VAL A 49 10.39 -0.90 -0.23
N VAL A 50 11.03 -0.78 0.93
CA VAL A 50 12.24 -1.54 1.22
C VAL A 50 11.83 -2.98 1.53
N THR A 51 12.68 -3.95 1.19
CA THR A 51 12.42 -5.38 1.42
C THR A 51 11.99 -5.66 2.86
N ARG A 52 10.82 -6.31 3.04
CA ARG A 52 10.19 -6.65 4.33
C ARG A 52 9.67 -5.47 5.16
N GLU A 53 9.60 -4.28 4.59
CA GLU A 53 9.10 -3.08 5.26
C GLU A 53 7.84 -2.56 4.56
N GLU A 54 7.06 -1.74 5.27
CA GLU A 54 5.87 -1.06 4.71
C GLU A 54 6.20 0.30 4.09
N PHE A 55 7.42 0.80 4.33
CA PHE A 55 7.86 2.12 3.95
C PHE A 55 9.00 2.10 2.93
N CYS A 56 9.08 3.15 2.11
CA CYS A 56 10.26 3.40 1.28
C CYS A 56 11.43 3.88 2.17
N LYS A 57 12.65 3.90 1.61
CA LYS A 57 13.87 4.33 2.33
C LYS A 57 13.72 5.69 3.03
N VAL A 58 12.99 6.63 2.41
CA VAL A 58 12.78 7.99 2.94
C VAL A 58 11.84 7.98 4.15
N HIS A 59 10.69 7.32 4.01
CA HIS A 59 9.71 7.22 5.11
C HIS A 59 10.22 6.33 6.24
N LEU A 60 10.91 5.23 5.95
CA LEU A 60 11.53 4.38 6.97
C LEU A 60 12.52 5.17 7.84
N LYS A 61 13.37 6.00 7.23
CA LYS A 61 14.30 6.87 7.97
C LYS A 61 13.56 7.88 8.86
N ARG A 62 12.39 8.37 8.42
CA ARG A 62 11.55 9.29 9.22
C ARG A 62 10.93 8.57 10.41
N GLU A 63 10.37 7.38 10.20
CA GLU A 63 9.81 6.55 11.27
C GLU A 63 10.86 6.20 12.34
N LEU A 64 12.06 5.81 11.90
CA LEU A 64 13.18 5.52 12.80
C LEU A 64 13.68 6.75 13.56
N LYS A 65 13.61 7.95 12.98
CA LYS A 65 13.94 9.21 13.68
C LYS A 65 12.89 9.54 14.76
N GLY A 66 11.61 9.44 14.43
CA GLY A 66 10.53 9.70 15.40
C GLY A 66 10.60 8.78 16.62
N LYS A 67 10.95 7.50 16.43
CA LYS A 67 11.14 6.55 17.54
C LYS A 67 12.33 6.91 18.45
N LYS A 68 13.42 7.44 17.88
CA LYS A 68 14.61 7.86 18.66
C LYS A 68 14.32 9.10 19.51
N GLU A 69 13.52 10.02 19.01
CA GLU A 69 13.07 11.20 19.77
C GLU A 69 12.09 10.82 20.88
N ALA A 70 11.24 9.82 20.66
CA ALA A 70 10.29 9.32 21.66
C ALA A 70 10.95 8.53 22.81
N HIS A 71 12.06 7.84 22.57
CA HIS A 71 12.79 7.07 23.60
C HIS A 71 13.67 7.95 24.50
N ASN A 72 14.00 9.17 24.08
CA ASN A 72 14.92 10.05 24.82
C ASN A 72 14.18 11.13 25.65
N LYS A 73 12.89 10.90 25.95
CA LYS A 73 12.04 11.77 26.78
C LYS A 73 11.60 11.05 28.04
#